data_AF-A0A2T0K752-F1
#
_entry.id   AF-A0A2T0K752-F1
#
_cell.length_a   1.000
_cell.length_b   1.000
_cell.length_c   1.000
_cell.angle_alpha   90.00
_cell.angle_beta   90.00
_cell.angle_gamma   90.00
#
_symmetry.space_group_name_H-M   'P 1'
#
loop_
_entity.id
_entity.type
_entity.pdbx_description
1 polymer ?
#
loop_
_entity_poly.entity_id
_entity_poly.type
_entity_poly.pdbx_seq_one_letter_code
_entity_poly.pdbx_strand_id
1 'polypeptide(L)' 'MMRNPSTIHRALELGINFLDTADMYGPCIDEDLIAKTIKGKRGHVLIATKFGTVYATSRQA' A
#
# COMPACT_ATOMS: atom_id res chain seq x y z
N MET A 1 -3.53 6.23 1.12
CA MET A 1 -4.40 6.33 -0.06
C MET A 1 -3.54 6.53 -1.30
N MET A 2 -3.13 5.42 -1.89
CA MET A 2 -2.40 5.34 -3.15
C MET A 2 -3.39 4.90 -4.21
N ARG A 3 -3.67 5.77 -5.17
CA ARG A 3 -4.62 5.48 -6.26
C ARG A 3 -3.96 5.35 -7.63
N ASN A 4 -2.65 5.60 -7.70
CA ASN A 4 -1.94 5.72 -8.96
C ASN A 4 -0.70 4.79 -8.99
N PRO A 5 -0.72 3.72 -9.79
CA PRO A 5 0.45 2.85 -9.99
C PRO A 5 1.69 3.60 -10.48
N SER A 6 1.50 4.66 -11.29
CA SER A 6 2.60 5.44 -11.87
C SER A 6 3.45 6.13 -10.80
N THR A 7 2.85 6.48 -9.66
CA THR A 7 3.59 7.05 -8.53
C THR A 7 4.58 6.05 -7.95
N ILE A 8 4.17 4.78 -7.79
CA ILE A 8 5.04 3.71 -7.29
C ILE A 8 6.14 3.41 -8.31
N HIS A 9 5.79 3.30 -9.60
CA HIS A 9 6.78 3.08 -10.65
C HIS A 9 7.84 4.18 -10.66
N ARG A 10 7.42 5.45 -10.58
CA ARG A 10 8.34 6.58 -10.52
C ARG A 10 9.23 6.55 -9.28
N ALA A 11 8.68 6.17 -8.12
CA ALA A 11 9.48 6.01 -6.91
C ALA A 11 10.57 4.94 -7.08
N LEU A 12 10.22 3.78 -7.66
CA LEU A 12 11.18 2.70 -7.93
C LEU A 12 12.25 3.13 -8.95
N GLU A 13 11.89 3.88 -10.00
CA GLU A 13 12.84 4.45 -10.97
C GLU A 13 13.83 5.42 -10.31
N LEU A 14 13.40 6.13 -9.27
CA LEU A 14 14.24 7.05 -8.50
C LEU A 14 15.10 6.32 -7.44
N GLY A 15 15.05 4.99 -7.38
CA GLY A 15 15.83 4.18 -6.45
C GLY A 15 15.21 4.04 -5.06
N ILE A 16 13.97 4.49 -4.85
CA ILE A 16 13.25 4.26 -3.60
C ILE A 16 12.93 2.77 -3.49
N ASN A 17 13.31 2.14 -2.39
CA ASN A 17 13.09 0.72 -2.15
C ASN A 17 12.32 0.40 -0.85
N PHE A 18 11.94 1.41 -0.07
CA PHE A 18 11.16 1.25 1.15
C PHE A 18 9.73 1.77 0.93
N LEU A 19 8.76 0.88 1.03
CA LEU A 19 7.33 1.17 0.88
C LEU A 19 6.63 0.98 2.22
N ASP A 20 5.93 2.01 2.66
CA ASP A 20 5.17 2.01 3.92
C ASP A 20 3.66 2.09 3.63
N THR A 21 2.87 1.19 4.19
CA THR A 21 1.41 1.09 3.98
C THR A 21 0.68 0.73 5.27
N ALA A 22 -0.64 0.55 5.21
CA ALA A 22 -1.49 0.10 6.31
C ALA A 22 -2.79 -0.52 5.79
N ASP A 23 -3.39 -1.44 6.56
CA ASP A 23 -4.72 -2.03 6.32
C ASP A 23 -5.84 -0.99 6.11
N MET A 24 -5.74 0.14 6.80
CA MET A 24 -6.68 1.27 6.74
C MET A 24 -6.54 2.16 5.51
N TYR A 25 -5.41 2.13 4.80
CA TYR A 25 -5.18 3.06 3.71
C TYR A 25 -5.98 2.64 2.48
N GLY A 26 -7.20 3.19 2.35
CA GLY A 26 -8.18 2.77 1.35
C GLY A 26 -8.58 1.31 1.64
N PRO A 27 -9.78 1.01 2.17
CA PRO A 27 -10.08 -0.30 2.78
C PRO A 27 -9.57 -1.50 1.96
N CYS A 28 -8.42 -2.06 2.37
CA CYS A 28 -7.67 -3.12 1.69
C CYS A 28 -7.25 -2.89 0.22
N ILE A 29 -7.32 -1.67 -0.32
CA ILE A 29 -7.01 -1.36 -1.73
C ILE A 29 -5.53 -1.03 -1.95
N ASP A 30 -4.90 -0.29 -1.02
CA ASP A 30 -3.52 0.19 -1.23
C ASP A 30 -2.51 -0.98 -1.22
N GLU A 31 -2.67 -1.97 -0.35
CA GLU A 31 -1.79 -3.16 -0.31
C GLU A 31 -1.90 -3.98 -1.60
N ASP A 32 -3.12 -4.12 -2.10
CA ASP A 32 -3.46 -4.83 -3.34
C ASP A 32 -2.84 -4.15 -4.56
N LEU A 33 -2.86 -2.81 -4.59
CA LEU A 33 -2.20 -1.99 -5.60
C LEU A 33 -0.68 -2.18 -5.56
N ILE A 34 -0.07 -2.09 -4.38
CA ILE A 34 1.37 -2.29 -4.20
C ILE A 34 1.78 -3.66 -4.72
N ALA A 35 1.06 -4.72 -4.32
CA ALA A 35 1.35 -6.10 -4.74
C ALA A 35 1.33 -6.25 -6.27
N LYS A 36 0.33 -5.66 -6.94
CA LYS A 36 0.23 -5.67 -8.41
C LYS A 36 1.39 -4.90 -9.05
N THR A 37 1.76 -3.74 -8.50
CA THR A 37 2.78 -2.86 -9.09
C THR A 37 4.21 -3.39 -8.92
N ILE A 38 4.51 -4.10 -7.84
CA ILE A 38 5.86 -4.65 -7.60
C ILE A 38 6.03 -6.09 -8.09
N LYS A 39 5.06 -6.66 -8.81
CA LYS A 39 5.13 -8.03 -9.32
C LYS A 39 6.42 -8.23 -10.15
N GLY A 40 7.18 -9.27 -9.83
CA GLY A 40 8.50 -9.53 -10.43
C GLY A 40 9.65 -8.70 -9.86
N LYS A 41 9.38 -7.71 -9.00
CA LYS A 41 10.38 -6.86 -8.31
C LYS A 41 10.31 -6.97 -6.78
N ARG A 42 9.55 -7.92 -6.23
CA ARG A 42 9.32 -8.06 -4.78
C ARG A 42 10.61 -8.18 -3.96
N GLY A 43 11.65 -8.84 -4.49
CA GLY A 43 12.94 -8.98 -3.82
C GLY A 43 13.77 -7.69 -3.73
N HIS A 44 13.39 -6.65 -4.48
CA HIS A 44 14.08 -5.35 -4.51
C HIS A 44 13.44 -4.29 -3.61
N VAL A 45 12.38 -4.65 -2.87
CA VAL A 45 11.64 -3.71 -2.02
C VAL A 45 11.48 -4.24 -0.60
N LEU A 46 11.63 -3.35 0.37
CA LEU A 46 11.25 -3.53 1.76
C LEU A 46 9.85 -2.94 1.95
N ILE A 47 8.97 -3.71 2.58
CA ILE A 47 7.58 -3.31 2.82
C ILE A 47 7.35 -3.29 4.33
N ALA A 48 6.95 -2.13 4.84
CA ALA A 48 6.37 -1.99 6.17
C ALA A 48 4.85 -1.86 6.04
N THR A 49 4.11 -2.62 6.83
CA THR A 49 2.65 -2.45 6.96
C THR A 49 2.28 -2.27 8.43
N LYS A 50 1.10 -1.69 8.66
CA LYS A 50 0.54 -1.40 9.97
C LYS A 50 -0.84 -2.04 10.06
N PHE A 51 -1.20 -2.47 11.26
CA PHE A 51 -2.45 -3.14 11.55
C PHE A 51 -3.02 -2.68 12.89
N GLY A 52 -4.29 -3.02 13.13
CA GLY A 52 -4.93 -2.87 14.44
C GLY A 52 -5.90 -1.68 14.56
N THR A 53 -6.18 -0.99 13.45
CA THR A 53 -7.28 -0.04 13.43
C THR A 53 -8.59 -0.76 13.17
N VAL A 54 -9.58 -0.51 14.01
CA VAL A 54 -10.92 -1.09 13.87
C VAL A 54 -11.86 -0.01 13.35
N TYR A 55 -12.55 -0.29 12.26
CA TYR A 55 -13.62 0.60 11.79
C TYR A 55 -14.68 0.70 12.88
N ALA A 56 -15.02 1.92 13.29
CA ALA A 56 -16.19 2.14 14.11
C ALA A 56 -17.38 1.57 13.35
N THR A 57 -18.04 0.55 13.90
CA THR A 57 -19.32 0.09 13.38
C THR A 57 -20.27 1.25 13.58
N SER A 58 -20.66 1.93 12.50
CA SER A 58 -21.80 2.83 12.57
C SER A 58 -23.01 1.95 12.88
N ARG A 59 -23.41 1.92 14.16
CA ARG A 59 -24.82 1.65 14.47
C ARG A 59 -25.58 2.83 13.87
N GLN A 60 -26.11 2.65 12.67
CA GLN A 60 -27.26 3.43 12.24
C GLN A 60 -28.36 3.10 13.25
N ALA A 61 -28.65 4.07 14.12
CA ALA A 61 -29.88 4.08 14.90
C ALA A 61 -31.06 4.41 13.98
#